data_AF-A0A6H1NAL4-F1
#
_entry.id   AF-A0A6H1NAL4-F1
#
_cell.length_a   1.000
_cell.length_b   1.000
_cell.length_c   1.000
_cell.angle_alpha   90.00
_cell.angle_beta   90.00
_cell.angle_gamma   90.00
#
_symmetry.space_group_name_H-M   'P 1'
#
loop_
_entity.id
_entity.type
_entity.pdbx_description
1 polymer ?
#
loop_
_entity_poly.entity_id
_entity_poly.type
_entity_poly.pdbx_seq_one_letter_code
_entity_poly.pdbx_strand_id
1 'polypeptide(L)'
;MRQLRRPLGPHRKLLLATAAALAMAVTAAGGVWLARGAGRLWNGDPYPVADPAVTSQRLDGLTQQVYDTLDVPQATLDPKWPGGGQEADGSGCYYTGLKDLSKQVSDSPPSVPGVVAVSSEWGLKGVTPSQAVSALRRARKELTRRGWKVTRYEISDHWTVLSVQPPGTDDVVRVEAFPYDRLGVVAYSECARYPSGTPMTEWGDPELPAQQAPAPLRG
;
A
#
# COMPACT_ATOMS: atom_id res chain seq x y z
N MET A 1 -1.64 -65.69 43.87
CA MET A 1 -1.80 -64.25 43.59
C MET A 1 -2.18 -64.09 42.12
N ARG A 2 -3.46 -63.81 41.82
CA ARG A 2 -4.00 -63.62 40.47
C ARG A 2 -4.37 -62.14 40.33
N GLN A 3 -3.59 -61.37 39.57
CA GLN A 3 -4.02 -60.02 39.17
C GLN A 3 -4.95 -60.13 37.96
N LEU A 4 -6.22 -59.82 38.21
CA LEU A 4 -7.28 -59.67 37.22
C LEU A 4 -6.98 -58.48 36.29
N ARG A 5 -6.65 -58.75 35.02
CA ARG A 5 -6.84 -57.76 33.96
C ARG A 5 -8.32 -57.71 33.60
N ARG A 6 -9.06 -56.79 34.22
CA ARG A 6 -10.45 -56.48 33.82
C ARG A 6 -10.46 -55.82 32.43
N PRO A 7 -11.22 -56.32 31.45
CA PRO A 7 -11.33 -55.69 30.15
C PRO A 7 -12.12 -54.38 30.24
N LEU A 8 -11.62 -53.34 29.57
CA LEU A 8 -12.26 -52.03 29.48
C LEU A 8 -13.61 -52.13 28.74
N GLY A 9 -14.68 -51.62 29.36
CA GLY A 9 -16.02 -51.59 28.78
C GLY A 9 -16.15 -50.69 27.53
N PRO A 10 -17.16 -50.93 26.67
CA PRO A 10 -17.28 -50.33 25.34
C PRO A 10 -17.35 -48.79 25.34
N HIS A 11 -17.99 -48.18 26.34
CA HIS A 11 -18.07 -46.71 26.49
C HIS A 11 -16.71 -46.06 26.76
N ARG A 12 -15.81 -46.75 27.47
CA ARG A 12 -14.47 -46.24 27.81
C ARG A 12 -13.54 -46.31 26.60
N LYS A 13 -13.73 -47.29 25.71
CA LYS A 13 -13.05 -47.37 24.41
C LYS A 13 -13.51 -46.28 23.45
N LEU A 14 -14.81 -45.97 23.43
CA LEU A 14 -15.36 -44.90 22.59
C LEU A 14 -14.86 -43.51 23.02
N LEU A 15 -14.84 -43.24 24.34
CA LEU A 15 -14.33 -41.97 24.90
C LEU A 15 -12.82 -41.79 24.70
N LEU A 16 -12.04 -42.87 24.79
CA LEU A 16 -10.61 -42.84 24.48
C LEU A 16 -10.35 -42.63 22.99
N ALA A 17 -11.16 -43.22 22.11
CA ALA A 17 -11.05 -43.04 20.67
C ALA A 17 -11.40 -41.60 20.24
N THR A 18 -12.45 -40.99 20.82
CA THR A 18 -12.80 -39.59 20.55
C THR A 18 -11.79 -38.60 21.14
N ALA A 19 -11.26 -38.85 22.35
CA ALA A 19 -10.20 -38.04 22.93
C ALA A 19 -8.89 -38.11 22.11
N ALA A 20 -8.53 -39.30 21.62
CA ALA A 20 -7.38 -39.48 20.73
C ALA A 20 -7.60 -38.79 19.37
N ALA A 21 -8.80 -38.87 18.79
CA ALA A 21 -9.16 -38.17 17.55
C ALA A 21 -9.11 -36.64 17.71
N LEU A 22 -9.62 -36.11 18.83
CA LEU A 22 -9.54 -34.69 19.14
C LEU A 22 -8.10 -34.23 19.40
N ALA A 23 -7.29 -35.01 20.12
CA ALA A 23 -5.89 -34.70 20.32
C ALA A 23 -5.09 -34.71 19.01
N MET A 24 -5.37 -35.66 18.11
CA MET A 24 -4.79 -35.70 16.76
C MET A 24 -5.24 -34.52 15.90
N ALA A 25 -6.52 -34.12 15.96
CA ALA A 25 -7.03 -32.96 15.23
C ALA A 25 -6.41 -31.64 15.73
N VAL A 26 -6.25 -31.47 17.05
CA VAL A 26 -5.61 -30.29 17.65
C VAL A 26 -4.12 -30.22 17.33
N THR A 27 -3.40 -31.34 17.36
CA THR A 27 -1.98 -31.38 16.96
C THR A 27 -1.78 -31.19 15.46
N ALA A 28 -2.64 -31.75 14.61
CA ALA A 28 -2.61 -31.50 13.17
C ALA A 28 -2.93 -30.05 12.84
N ALA A 29 -3.97 -29.46 13.46
CA ALA A 29 -4.32 -28.06 13.27
C ALA A 29 -3.21 -27.11 13.75
N GLY A 30 -2.64 -27.38 14.93
CA GLY A 30 -1.50 -26.63 15.47
C GLY A 30 -0.24 -26.77 14.60
N GLY A 31 0.05 -27.96 14.08
CA GLY A 31 1.17 -28.20 13.17
C GLY A 31 1.03 -27.46 11.84
N VAL A 32 -0.16 -27.43 11.25
CA VAL A 32 -0.45 -26.65 10.03
C VAL A 32 -0.33 -25.15 10.28
N TRP A 33 -0.77 -24.66 11.44
CA TRP A 33 -0.65 -23.24 11.81
C TRP A 33 0.82 -22.83 11.99
N LEU A 34 1.61 -23.63 12.71
CA LEU A 34 3.04 -23.41 12.89
C LEU A 34 3.80 -23.51 11.57
N ALA A 35 3.47 -24.48 10.71
CA ALA A 35 4.09 -24.63 9.41
C ALA A 35 3.79 -23.43 8.49
N ARG A 36 2.55 -22.91 8.49
CA ARG A 36 2.20 -21.69 7.72
C ARG A 36 2.86 -20.43 8.28
N GLY A 37 2.94 -20.29 9.61
CA GLY A 37 3.63 -19.18 10.26
C GLY A 37 5.12 -19.19 9.98
N ALA A 38 5.79 -20.33 10.16
CA ALA A 38 7.20 -20.52 9.81
C ALA A 38 7.45 -20.33 8.31
N GLY A 39 6.53 -20.81 7.46
CA GLY A 39 6.60 -20.64 6.02
C GLY A 39 6.55 -19.17 5.58
N ARG A 40 5.67 -18.36 6.17
CA ARG A 40 5.60 -16.91 5.89
C ARG A 40 6.79 -16.15 6.44
N LEU A 41 7.23 -16.47 7.66
CA LEU A 41 8.42 -15.86 8.25
C LEU A 41 9.68 -16.16 7.40
N TRP A 42 9.78 -17.39 6.89
CA TRP A 42 10.89 -17.81 6.05
C TRP A 42 10.84 -17.21 4.64
N ASN A 43 9.67 -17.23 3.99
CA ASN A 43 9.53 -16.81 2.59
C ASN A 43 9.18 -15.34 2.38
N GLY A 44 8.72 -14.65 3.42
CA GLY A 44 8.08 -13.35 3.30
C GLY A 44 6.61 -13.47 2.90
N ASP A 45 5.83 -12.42 3.14
CA ASP A 45 4.50 -12.32 2.56
C ASP A 45 4.63 -12.03 1.06
N PRO A 46 3.87 -12.74 0.20
CA PRO A 46 3.93 -12.50 -1.23
C PRO A 46 3.32 -11.13 -1.54
N TYR A 47 3.98 -10.38 -2.43
CA TYR A 47 3.40 -9.17 -2.98
C TYR A 47 2.03 -9.46 -3.62
N PRO A 48 1.01 -8.63 -3.36
CA PRO A 48 -0.28 -8.75 -4.03
C PRO A 48 -0.09 -8.57 -5.53
N VAL A 49 -0.99 -9.15 -6.32
CA VAL A 49 -0.99 -8.96 -7.77
C VAL A 49 -1.89 -7.80 -8.14
N ALA A 50 -1.36 -6.80 -8.84
CA ALA A 50 -2.12 -5.65 -9.30
C ALA A 50 -1.63 -5.19 -10.68
N ASP A 51 -2.56 -4.82 -11.55
CA ASP A 51 -2.26 -4.24 -12.86
C ASP A 51 -1.76 -2.79 -12.67
N PRO A 52 -0.57 -2.42 -13.17
CA PRO A 52 -0.02 -1.07 -13.01
C PRO A 52 -0.88 0.02 -13.67
N ALA A 53 -1.45 -0.22 -14.84
CA ALA A 53 -2.27 0.75 -15.56
C ALA A 53 -3.61 1.01 -14.84
N VAL A 54 -4.24 -0.04 -14.31
CA VAL A 54 -5.45 0.09 -13.48
C VAL A 54 -5.12 0.81 -12.17
N THR A 55 -3.98 0.48 -11.56
CA THR A 55 -3.50 1.12 -10.32
C THR A 55 -3.25 2.60 -10.55
N SER A 56 -2.60 2.98 -11.65
CA SER A 56 -2.26 4.36 -11.95
C SER A 56 -3.54 5.20 -12.17
N GLN A 57 -4.52 4.70 -12.93
CA GLN A 57 -5.82 5.37 -13.11
C GLN A 57 -6.56 5.57 -11.79
N ARG A 58 -6.53 4.57 -10.91
CA ARG A 58 -7.13 4.67 -9.57
C ARG A 58 -6.43 5.75 -8.75
N LEU A 59 -5.10 5.78 -8.73
CA LEU A 59 -4.31 6.79 -8.02
C LEU A 59 -4.56 8.19 -8.56
N ASP A 60 -4.63 8.35 -9.89
CA ASP A 60 -4.99 9.60 -10.55
C ASP A 60 -6.35 10.11 -10.08
N GLY A 61 -7.37 9.24 -10.05
CA GLY A 61 -8.69 9.56 -9.50
C GLY A 61 -8.68 9.90 -8.00
N LEU A 62 -7.77 9.33 -7.21
CA LEU A 62 -7.59 9.70 -5.80
C LEU A 62 -6.96 11.09 -5.65
N THR A 63 -5.98 11.44 -6.50
CA THR A 63 -5.42 12.81 -6.49
C THR A 63 -6.47 13.85 -6.87
N GLN A 64 -7.36 13.54 -7.82
CA GLN A 64 -8.50 14.40 -8.17
C GLN A 64 -9.44 14.61 -6.98
N GLN A 65 -9.82 13.53 -6.29
CA GLN A 65 -10.70 13.63 -5.13
C GLN A 65 -10.10 14.48 -4.01
N VAL A 66 -8.79 14.40 -3.78
CA VAL A 66 -8.10 15.25 -2.81
C VAL A 66 -8.06 16.70 -3.30
N TYR A 67 -7.75 16.94 -4.58
CA TYR A 67 -7.78 18.28 -5.17
C TYR A 67 -9.12 18.99 -4.96
N ASP A 68 -10.22 18.29 -5.21
CA ASP A 68 -11.58 18.84 -5.06
C ASP A 68 -11.87 19.31 -3.62
N THR A 69 -11.16 18.75 -2.62
CA THR A 69 -11.29 19.16 -1.21
C THR A 69 -10.36 20.28 -0.78
N LEU A 70 -9.33 20.58 -1.58
CA LEU A 70 -8.40 21.68 -1.28
C LEU A 70 -9.06 23.05 -1.46
N ASP A 71 -9.96 23.17 -2.44
CA ASP A 71 -10.69 24.41 -2.75
C ASP A 71 -9.73 25.59 -2.94
N VAL A 72 -8.91 25.49 -3.98
CA VAL A 72 -7.87 26.48 -4.36
C VAL A 72 -8.14 27.03 -5.77
N PRO A 73 -9.24 27.80 -5.96
CA PRO A 73 -9.71 28.19 -7.29
C PRO A 73 -8.75 29.10 -8.08
N GLN A 74 -7.84 29.79 -7.39
CA GLN A 74 -6.81 30.64 -8.00
C GLN A 74 -5.59 29.86 -8.50
N ALA A 75 -5.48 28.58 -8.16
CA ALA A 75 -4.31 27.78 -8.49
C ALA A 75 -4.32 27.35 -9.97
N THR A 76 -3.15 27.31 -10.58
CA THR A 76 -2.95 26.82 -11.95
C THR A 76 -2.06 25.60 -11.95
N LEU A 77 -2.28 24.68 -12.89
CA LEU A 77 -1.39 23.52 -13.07
C LEU A 77 0.04 23.98 -13.38
N ASP A 78 1.03 23.33 -12.78
CA ASP A 78 2.44 23.50 -13.14
C ASP A 78 2.84 22.46 -14.20
N PRO A 79 2.90 22.80 -15.50
CA PRO A 79 3.26 21.85 -16.55
C PRO A 79 4.74 21.41 -16.47
N LYS A 80 5.54 22.05 -15.62
CA LYS A 80 6.96 21.73 -15.40
C LYS A 80 7.20 21.20 -13.99
N TRP A 81 6.18 20.61 -13.38
CA TRP A 81 6.31 20.00 -12.06
C TRP A 81 7.36 18.87 -12.10
N PRO A 82 8.41 18.92 -11.26
CA PRO A 82 9.36 17.82 -11.16
C PRO A 82 8.63 16.56 -10.67
N GLY A 83 8.82 15.43 -11.35
CA GLY A 83 8.07 14.20 -11.04
C GLY A 83 6.62 14.22 -11.51
N GLY A 84 6.18 15.23 -12.26
CA GLY A 84 4.83 15.26 -12.82
C GLY A 84 4.58 14.13 -13.82
N GLY A 85 3.47 13.42 -13.64
CA GLY A 85 3.05 12.29 -14.48
C GLY A 85 2.68 11.07 -13.65
N GLN A 86 2.72 9.91 -14.31
CA GLN A 86 2.54 8.61 -13.67
C GLN A 86 3.83 7.81 -13.83
N GLU A 87 4.21 7.09 -12.79
CA GLU A 87 5.44 6.31 -12.74
C GLU A 87 5.17 4.94 -12.12
N ALA A 88 5.91 3.93 -12.57
CA ALA A 88 5.96 2.60 -11.97
C ALA A 88 7.41 2.32 -11.60
N ASP A 89 7.72 2.31 -10.30
CA ASP A 89 9.07 2.17 -9.79
C ASP A 89 9.24 0.86 -8.99
N GLY A 90 10.22 0.06 -9.38
CA GLY A 90 10.60 -1.18 -8.67
C GLY A 90 11.67 -0.98 -7.61
N SER A 91 12.34 0.19 -7.56
CA SER A 91 13.55 0.42 -6.76
C SER A 91 13.33 0.16 -5.27
N GLY A 92 12.16 0.54 -4.74
CA GLY A 92 11.77 0.32 -3.35
C GLY A 92 11.17 -1.05 -3.01
N CYS A 93 11.01 -1.94 -4.00
CA CYS A 93 10.31 -3.22 -3.83
C CYS A 93 11.29 -4.37 -3.59
N TYR A 94 11.70 -4.59 -2.34
CA TYR A 94 12.76 -5.53 -1.98
C TYR A 94 12.27 -6.96 -1.65
N TYR A 95 13.19 -7.92 -1.64
CA TYR A 95 12.86 -9.27 -1.15
C TYR A 95 12.48 -9.23 0.33
N THR A 96 11.48 -10.03 0.70
CA THR A 96 11.00 -10.16 2.08
C THR A 96 11.26 -11.59 2.61
N GLY A 97 11.24 -11.75 3.94
CA GLY A 97 11.43 -13.05 4.59
C GLY A 97 12.88 -13.42 4.91
N LEU A 98 13.05 -14.35 5.85
CA LEU A 98 14.38 -14.71 6.37
C LEU A 98 15.29 -15.39 5.34
N LYS A 99 14.74 -16.11 4.36
CA LYS A 99 15.55 -16.80 3.33
C LYS A 99 16.35 -15.82 2.47
N ASP A 100 15.87 -14.58 2.35
CA ASP A 100 16.47 -13.51 1.57
C ASP A 100 17.13 -12.45 2.47
N LEU A 101 17.35 -12.74 3.76
CA LEU A 101 17.94 -11.78 4.71
C LEU A 101 19.31 -11.28 4.26
N SER A 102 20.13 -12.14 3.65
CA SER A 102 21.43 -11.77 3.10
C SER A 102 21.35 -10.72 1.98
N LYS A 103 20.24 -10.69 1.22
CA LYS A 103 19.98 -9.69 0.20
C LYS A 103 19.50 -8.37 0.82
N GLN A 104 18.76 -8.44 1.91
CA GLN A 104 18.18 -7.28 2.61
C GLN A 104 19.22 -6.47 3.41
N VAL A 105 20.27 -7.11 3.93
CA VAL A 105 21.33 -6.43 4.71
C VAL A 105 22.46 -5.87 3.86
N SER A 106 22.32 -5.90 2.53
CA SER A 106 23.26 -5.25 1.62
C SER A 106 23.14 -3.74 1.69
N ASP A 107 24.23 -3.00 1.44
CA ASP A 107 24.20 -1.53 1.28
C ASP A 107 23.36 -1.10 0.06
N SER A 108 23.07 -2.03 -0.86
CA SER A 108 22.19 -1.82 -2.01
C SER A 108 21.34 -3.07 -2.24
N PRO A 109 20.28 -3.28 -1.42
CA PRO A 109 19.41 -4.44 -1.54
C PRO A 109 18.80 -4.52 -2.94
N PRO A 110 18.79 -5.69 -3.59
CA PRO A 110 18.21 -5.83 -4.92
C PRO A 110 16.69 -5.77 -4.85
N SER A 111 16.09 -5.08 -5.81
CA SER A 111 14.63 -5.10 -6.05
C SER A 111 14.16 -6.45 -6.58
N VAL A 112 12.88 -6.76 -6.36
CA VAL A 112 12.24 -7.98 -6.85
C VAL A 112 11.76 -7.74 -8.29
N PRO A 113 12.25 -8.52 -9.28
CA PRO A 113 11.77 -8.40 -10.64
C PRO A 113 10.26 -8.61 -10.73
N GLY A 114 9.60 -7.79 -11.53
CA GLY A 114 8.15 -7.88 -11.74
C GLY A 114 7.31 -7.26 -10.63
N VAL A 115 7.91 -6.53 -9.69
CA VAL A 115 7.21 -5.85 -8.59
C VAL A 115 7.50 -4.36 -8.67
N VAL A 116 6.44 -3.55 -8.65
CA VAL A 116 6.52 -2.08 -8.73
C VAL A 116 5.56 -1.44 -7.73
N ALA A 117 5.92 -0.27 -7.24
CA ALA A 117 4.99 0.69 -6.68
C ALA A 117 4.60 1.68 -7.79
N VAL A 118 3.34 2.07 -7.86
CA VAL A 118 2.85 3.02 -8.85
C VAL A 118 2.59 4.35 -8.17
N SER A 119 2.89 5.45 -8.85
CA SER A 119 2.57 6.80 -8.39
C SER A 119 1.86 7.61 -9.48
N SER A 120 1.08 8.59 -9.05
CA SER A 120 0.53 9.65 -9.90
C SER A 120 0.76 10.98 -9.20
N GLU A 121 1.53 11.86 -9.82
CA GLU A 121 1.97 13.14 -9.25
C GLU A 121 1.73 14.29 -10.20
N TRP A 122 1.33 15.43 -9.65
CA TRP A 122 1.29 16.71 -10.34
C TRP A 122 1.40 17.84 -9.32
N GLY A 123 1.58 19.07 -9.77
CA GLY A 123 1.63 20.21 -8.87
C GLY A 123 1.00 21.47 -9.41
N LEU A 124 0.78 22.40 -8.49
CA LEU A 124 0.13 23.68 -8.72
C LEU A 124 1.10 24.83 -8.47
N LYS A 125 0.81 25.95 -9.11
CA LYS A 125 1.38 27.28 -8.87
C LYS A 125 0.30 28.23 -8.36
N GLY A 126 0.73 29.29 -7.68
CA GLY A 126 -0.16 30.35 -7.20
C GLY A 126 -0.89 30.02 -5.90
N VAL A 127 -0.37 29.06 -5.12
CA VAL A 127 -0.90 28.71 -3.80
C VAL A 127 0.06 29.23 -2.74
N THR A 128 -0.26 30.37 -2.13
CA THR A 128 0.59 30.96 -1.09
C THR A 128 0.66 30.05 0.15
N PRO A 129 1.68 30.18 1.02
CA PRO A 129 1.79 29.35 2.23
C PRO A 129 0.54 29.40 3.13
N SER A 130 -0.08 30.57 3.28
CA SER A 130 -1.31 30.72 4.08
C SER A 130 -2.54 30.08 3.43
N GLN A 131 -2.62 30.10 2.10
CA GLN A 131 -3.63 29.39 1.33
C GLN A 131 -3.44 27.88 1.45
N ALA A 132 -2.20 27.39 1.34
CA ALA A 132 -1.88 25.97 1.49
C ALA A 132 -2.28 25.45 2.88
N VAL A 133 -1.93 26.16 3.96
CA VAL A 133 -2.35 25.82 5.33
C VAL A 133 -3.88 25.73 5.44
N SER A 134 -4.59 26.70 4.86
CA SER A 134 -6.05 26.71 4.88
C SER A 134 -6.66 25.56 4.08
N ALA A 135 -6.10 25.28 2.89
CA ALA A 135 -6.51 24.19 2.01
C ALA A 135 -6.30 22.83 2.67
N LEU A 136 -5.12 22.57 3.25
CA LEU A 136 -4.82 21.31 3.95
C LEU A 136 -5.72 21.10 5.16
N ARG A 137 -6.04 22.17 5.92
CA ARG A 137 -7.01 22.09 7.04
C ARG A 137 -8.40 21.69 6.56
N ARG A 138 -8.88 22.28 5.46
CA ARG A 138 -10.18 21.95 4.86
C ARG A 138 -10.20 20.52 4.34
N ALA A 139 -9.21 20.14 3.52
CA ALA A 139 -9.07 18.81 2.97
C ALA A 139 -9.03 17.76 4.08
N ARG A 140 -8.22 17.96 5.12
CA ARG A 140 -8.18 17.06 6.28
C ARG A 140 -9.57 16.85 6.89
N LYS A 141 -10.30 17.92 7.17
CA LYS A 141 -11.64 17.85 7.78
C LYS A 141 -12.61 17.08 6.89
N GLU A 142 -12.65 17.42 5.60
CA GLU A 142 -13.60 16.84 4.65
C GLU A 142 -13.29 15.38 4.31
N LEU A 143 -12.02 15.04 4.09
CA LEU A 143 -11.58 13.67 3.83
C LEU A 143 -11.80 12.77 5.05
N THR A 144 -11.52 13.25 6.25
CA THR A 144 -11.83 12.51 7.49
C THR A 144 -13.34 12.25 7.61
N ARG A 145 -14.18 13.24 7.28
CA ARG A 145 -15.64 13.09 7.27
C ARG A 145 -16.11 12.01 6.27
N ARG A 146 -15.38 11.82 5.16
CA ARG A 146 -15.61 10.77 4.16
C ARG A 146 -15.01 9.41 4.56
N GLY A 147 -14.44 9.29 5.75
CA GLY A 147 -13.86 8.04 6.25
C GLY A 147 -12.40 7.80 5.86
N TRP A 148 -11.71 8.81 5.30
CA TRP A 148 -10.28 8.69 5.01
C TRP A 148 -9.48 8.84 6.30
N LYS A 149 -8.42 8.04 6.42
CA LYS A 149 -7.52 8.05 7.58
C LYS A 149 -6.39 9.03 7.33
N VAL A 150 -6.15 9.96 8.27
CA VAL A 150 -4.97 10.83 8.23
C VAL A 150 -3.76 10.02 8.71
N THR A 151 -2.75 9.86 7.85
CA THR A 151 -1.51 9.12 8.16
C THR A 151 -0.36 10.05 8.51
N ARG A 152 -0.36 11.28 7.99
CA ARG A 152 0.55 12.36 8.39
C ARG A 152 -0.18 13.70 8.29
N TYR A 153 0.04 14.58 9.26
CA TYR A 153 -0.41 15.96 9.16
C TYR A 153 0.53 16.86 9.97
N GLU A 154 1.19 17.77 9.27
CA GLU A 154 2.20 18.63 9.86
C GLU A 154 2.12 20.02 9.22
N ILE A 155 2.05 21.04 10.08
CA ILE A 155 2.15 22.44 9.70
C ILE A 155 3.20 23.05 10.62
N SER A 156 4.37 23.30 10.07
CA SER A 156 5.53 23.90 10.73
C SER A 156 6.26 24.81 9.73
N ASP A 157 7.30 25.50 10.19
CA ASP A 157 8.13 26.35 9.33
C ASP A 157 8.87 25.56 8.24
N HIS A 158 9.01 24.24 8.42
CA HIS A 158 9.73 23.35 7.50
C HIS A 158 8.81 22.48 6.65
N TRP A 159 7.64 22.10 7.18
CA TRP A 159 6.74 21.15 6.53
C TRP A 159 5.31 21.65 6.58
N THR A 160 4.67 21.72 5.42
CA THR A 160 3.22 21.89 5.31
C THR A 160 2.69 20.74 4.48
N VAL A 161 2.30 19.66 5.15
CA VAL A 161 2.01 18.37 4.52
C VAL A 161 0.80 17.69 5.13
N LEU A 162 0.00 17.06 4.28
CA LEU A 162 -1.11 16.19 4.64
C LEU A 162 -0.97 14.88 3.85
N SER A 163 -0.86 13.76 4.55
CA SER A 163 -1.00 12.41 3.97
C SER A 163 -2.28 11.77 4.48
N VAL A 164 -3.07 11.23 3.55
CA VAL A 164 -4.33 10.55 3.81
C VAL A 164 -4.40 9.22 3.09
N GLN A 165 -5.07 8.26 3.71
CA GLN A 165 -5.31 6.93 3.19
C GLN A 165 -6.82 6.77 2.94
N PRO A 166 -7.26 6.40 1.71
CA PRO A 166 -8.66 6.13 1.42
C PRO A 166 -9.14 4.87 2.16
N PRO A 167 -10.46 4.75 2.44
CA PRO A 167 -11.00 3.56 3.08
C PRO A 167 -10.88 2.32 2.17
N GLY A 168 -10.50 1.18 2.75
CA GLY A 168 -10.44 -0.10 2.04
C GLY A 168 -9.21 -0.31 1.15
N THR A 169 -8.22 0.58 1.22
CA THR A 169 -6.99 0.51 0.44
C THR A 169 -5.77 0.86 1.29
N ASP A 170 -4.58 0.42 0.90
CA ASP A 170 -3.32 0.84 1.50
C ASP A 170 -2.64 2.00 0.76
N ASP A 171 -3.28 2.52 -0.29
CA ASP A 171 -2.76 3.69 -1.01
C ASP A 171 -2.73 4.93 -0.13
N VAL A 172 -1.80 5.84 -0.42
CA VAL A 172 -1.70 7.10 0.28
C VAL A 172 -1.66 8.25 -0.72
N VAL A 173 -2.44 9.29 -0.45
CA VAL A 173 -2.35 10.57 -1.15
C VAL A 173 -1.68 11.57 -0.23
N ARG A 174 -0.60 12.20 -0.70
CA ARG A 174 0.14 13.26 -0.03
C ARG A 174 -0.05 14.57 -0.77
N VAL A 175 -0.37 15.62 -0.01
CA VAL A 175 -0.37 17.01 -0.46
C VAL A 175 0.69 17.76 0.33
N GLU A 176 1.56 18.47 -0.35
CA GLU A 176 2.68 19.17 0.27
C GLU A 176 2.88 20.55 -0.35
N ALA A 177 3.04 21.57 0.50
CA ALA A 177 3.38 22.91 0.06
C ALA A 177 4.89 23.04 -0.07
N PHE A 178 5.31 23.60 -1.20
CA PHE A 178 6.70 23.86 -1.53
C PHE A 178 6.95 25.37 -1.61
N PRO A 179 8.21 25.82 -1.51
CA PRO A 179 8.57 27.21 -1.76
C PRO A 179 8.07 27.74 -3.11
N TYR A 180 7.98 29.06 -3.24
CA TYR A 180 7.54 29.77 -4.45
C TYR A 180 6.06 29.51 -4.83
N ASP A 181 5.18 29.50 -3.83
CA ASP A 181 3.73 29.35 -3.98
C ASP A 181 3.31 28.08 -4.74
N ARG A 182 3.96 26.97 -4.39
CA ARG A 182 3.79 25.67 -5.03
C ARG A 182 3.08 24.68 -4.13
N LEU A 183 2.27 23.80 -4.72
CA LEU A 183 1.59 22.72 -4.01
C LEU A 183 1.66 21.45 -4.83
N GLY A 184 2.32 20.41 -4.32
CA GLY A 184 2.37 19.08 -4.93
C GLY A 184 1.25 18.20 -4.43
N VAL A 185 0.68 17.38 -5.33
CA VAL A 185 -0.26 16.32 -5.00
C VAL A 185 0.25 15.04 -5.63
N VAL A 186 0.52 14.04 -4.80
CA VAL A 186 0.99 12.73 -5.23
C VAL A 186 0.20 11.64 -4.55
N ALA A 187 -0.23 10.65 -5.31
CA ALA A 187 -0.77 9.39 -4.79
C ALA A 187 0.21 8.26 -5.12
N TYR A 188 0.43 7.37 -4.17
CA TYR A 188 1.29 6.20 -4.36
C TYR A 188 0.61 4.93 -3.81
N SER A 189 0.85 3.81 -4.50
CA SER A 189 0.46 2.48 -4.04
C SER A 189 1.56 1.82 -3.23
N GLU A 190 1.21 0.75 -2.52
CA GLU A 190 2.18 -0.24 -2.06
C GLU A 190 2.78 -1.01 -3.26
N CYS A 191 3.91 -1.67 -3.04
CA CYS A 191 4.53 -2.55 -4.01
C CYS A 191 3.58 -3.72 -4.36
N ALA A 192 3.38 -3.96 -5.66
CA ALA A 192 2.57 -5.06 -6.17
C ALA A 192 3.27 -5.74 -7.34
N ARG A 193 3.06 -7.05 -7.46
CA ARG A 193 3.50 -7.82 -8.62
C ARG A 193 2.54 -7.57 -9.77
N TYR A 194 3.06 -7.18 -10.93
CA TYR A 194 2.22 -7.04 -12.10
C TYR A 194 1.94 -8.39 -12.78
N PRO A 195 0.78 -8.57 -13.45
CA PRO A 195 0.46 -9.78 -14.18
C PRO A 195 1.47 -10.13 -15.27
N SER A 196 1.62 -11.40 -15.59
CA SER A 196 2.36 -11.81 -16.79
C SER A 196 1.70 -11.25 -18.05
N GLY A 197 2.48 -10.62 -18.94
CA GLY A 197 1.97 -10.00 -20.16
C GLY A 197 1.56 -8.55 -20.01
N THR A 198 1.83 -7.90 -18.87
CA THR A 198 1.76 -6.44 -18.74
C THR A 198 2.54 -5.78 -19.90
N PRO A 199 1.93 -4.85 -20.65
CA PRO A 199 2.64 -4.09 -21.68
C PRO A 199 3.81 -3.32 -21.07
N MET A 200 4.94 -3.31 -21.78
CA MET A 200 6.18 -2.69 -21.30
C MET A 200 6.66 -1.67 -22.32
N THR A 201 7.20 -0.55 -21.83
CA THR A 201 7.87 0.45 -22.64
C THR A 201 9.16 -0.12 -23.24
N GLU A 202 9.76 0.61 -24.19
CA GLU A 202 11.09 0.27 -24.72
C GLU A 202 12.20 0.24 -23.66
N TRP A 203 11.98 0.90 -22.52
CA TRP A 203 12.90 1.00 -21.38
C TRP A 203 12.72 -0.15 -20.37
N GLY A 204 11.70 -0.99 -20.56
CA GLY A 204 11.44 -2.14 -19.68
C GLY A 204 10.59 -1.82 -18.45
N ASP A 205 9.88 -0.68 -18.46
CA ASP A 205 8.91 -0.29 -17.42
C ASP A 205 7.49 -0.61 -17.84
N PRO A 206 6.56 -0.91 -16.92
CA PRO A 206 5.14 -1.06 -17.27
C PRO A 206 4.60 0.17 -18.00
N GLU A 207 3.89 -0.02 -19.11
CA GLU A 207 3.21 1.07 -19.79
C GLU A 207 2.05 1.59 -18.94
N LEU A 208 2.05 2.89 -18.67
CA LEU A 208 1.00 3.55 -17.92
C LEU A 208 0.18 4.47 -18.86
N PRO A 209 -1.13 4.61 -18.62
CA PRO A 209 -1.94 5.57 -19.36
C PRO A 209 -1.45 7.00 -19.12
N ALA A 210 -1.93 7.94 -19.95
CA ALA A 210 -1.73 9.35 -19.66
C ALA A 210 -2.49 9.73 -18.39
N GLN A 211 -1.85 10.52 -17.51
CA GLN A 211 -2.50 11.11 -16.34
C GLN A 211 -3.68 11.98 -16.82
N GLN A 212 -4.73 12.15 -16.02
CA GLN A 212 -5.92 12.98 -16.35
C GLN A 212 -6.24 14.03 -15.28
N ALA A 213 -5.82 13.86 -14.02
CA ALA A 213 -6.02 14.85 -12.98
C ALA A 213 -4.96 15.97 -13.00
N PRO A 214 -5.27 17.19 -12.50
CA PRO A 214 -6.58 17.66 -12.09
C PRO A 214 -7.39 18.15 -13.31
N ALA A 215 -8.52 17.50 -13.59
CA ALA A 215 -9.33 17.74 -14.78
C ALA A 215 -9.77 19.20 -14.98
N PRO A 216 -10.19 19.96 -13.94
CA PRO A 216 -10.61 21.35 -14.11
C PRO A 216 -9.51 22.31 -14.57
N LEU A 217 -8.24 21.93 -14.42
CA LEU A 217 -7.09 22.76 -14.77
C LEU A 217 -6.43 22.33 -16.10
N ARG A 218 -6.96 21.29 -16.74
CA ARG A 218 -6.53 20.87 -18.07
C ARG A 218 -7.42 21.52 -19.11
N GLY A 219 -6.88 22.55 -19.76
CA GLY A 219 -7.55 23.32 -20.80
C GLY A 219 -7.86 22.50 -22.05
#